data_AF-A0A1H8FJY1-F1
#
_entry.id   AF-A0A1H8FJY1-F1
#
_cell.length_a   1.000
_cell.length_b   1.000
_cell.length_c   1.000
_cell.angle_alpha   90.00
_cell.angle_beta   90.00
_cell.angle_gamma   90.00
#
_symmetry.space_group_name_H-M   'P 1'
#
loop_
_entity.id
_entity.type
_entity.pdbx_description
1 polymer ?
#
loop_
_entity_poly.entity_id
_entity_poly.type
_entity_poly.pdbx_seq_one_letter_code
_entity_poly.pdbx_strand_id
1 'polypeptide(L)'
;MIIRRYWRIAVFAPFVGFLIAAAVAVVMTNAGSGETDYRFWFLALSMANYGVIGAIIALCAMLGGLAAVAILDRHLARSRRLRTFIAALGAVVGVLLLSVGVSIALTLLDDAAYAGITMAFGLVFGLASSIAAAVMVLWADWRSR
;
A
#
# COMPACT_ATOMS: atom_id res chain seq x y z
N MET A 1 -1.73 -0.13 23.85
CA MET A 1 -2.91 -0.92 23.42
C MET A 1 -3.04 -1.04 21.91
N ILE A 2 -2.95 0.07 21.14
CA ILE A 2 -2.99 0.07 19.66
C ILE A 2 -1.97 -0.89 19.04
N ILE A 3 -0.69 -0.77 19.41
CA ILE A 3 0.40 -1.60 18.85
C ILE A 3 0.10 -3.09 19.07
N ARG A 4 -0.31 -3.51 20.28
CA ARG A 4 -0.58 -4.92 20.59
C ARG A 4 -1.77 -5.47 19.79
N ARG A 5 -2.78 -4.65 19.49
CA ARG A 5 -3.98 -5.05 18.74
C ARG A 5 -3.74 -5.13 17.23
N TYR A 6 -2.95 -4.20 16.70
CA TYR A 6 -2.68 -4.10 15.25
C TYR A 6 -1.31 -4.63 14.84
N TRP A 7 -0.53 -5.22 15.75
CA TRP A 7 0.85 -5.68 15.48
C TRP A 7 0.92 -6.67 14.32
N ARG A 8 -0.06 -7.58 14.22
CA ARG A 8 -0.14 -8.55 13.11
C ARG A 8 -0.31 -7.86 11.77
N ILE A 9 -1.15 -6.83 11.73
CA ILE A 9 -1.34 -6.03 10.51
C ILE A 9 -0.03 -5.33 10.17
N ALA A 10 0.68 -4.81 11.16
CA ALA A 10 1.96 -4.15 10.95
C ALA A 10 3.03 -5.08 10.36
N VAL A 11 3.02 -6.35 10.76
CA VAL A 11 3.96 -7.36 10.21
C VAL A 11 3.53 -7.84 8.84
N PHE A 12 2.24 -8.14 8.61
CA PHE A 12 1.81 -8.79 7.37
C PHE A 12 1.56 -7.83 6.21
N ALA A 13 1.21 -6.56 6.47
CA ALA A 13 0.87 -5.62 5.41
C ALA A 13 1.99 -5.44 4.36
N PRO A 14 3.28 -5.31 4.74
CA PRO A 14 4.37 -5.19 3.76
C PRO A 14 4.52 -6.43 2.88
N PHE A 15 4.38 -7.64 3.45
CA PHE A 15 4.47 -8.89 2.69
C PHE A 15 3.27 -9.04 1.73
N VAL A 16 2.07 -8.67 2.17
CA VAL A 16 0.89 -8.70 1.30
C VAL A 16 1.05 -7.71 0.16
N GLY A 17 1.52 -6.48 0.44
CA GLY A 17 1.85 -5.48 -0.58
C GLY A 17 2.88 -5.99 -1.59
N PHE A 18 3.95 -6.62 -1.08
CA PHE A 18 4.97 -7.24 -1.92
C PHE A 18 4.38 -8.29 -2.85
N LEU A 19 3.62 -9.25 -2.32
CA LEU A 19 3.07 -10.36 -3.10
C LEU A 19 2.09 -9.88 -4.16
N ILE A 20 1.24 -8.90 -3.83
CA ILE A 20 0.29 -8.32 -4.79
C ILE A 20 1.05 -7.62 -5.92
N ALA A 21 2.02 -6.77 -5.61
CA ALA A 21 2.76 -6.05 -6.64
C ALA A 21 3.64 -6.97 -7.49
N ALA A 22 4.24 -8.00 -6.88
CA ALA A 22 4.97 -9.03 -7.61
C ALA A 22 4.03 -9.78 -8.58
N ALA A 23 2.82 -10.15 -8.16
CA ALA A 23 1.84 -10.79 -9.02
C ALA A 23 1.39 -9.88 -10.18
N VAL A 24 1.14 -8.59 -9.92
CA VAL A 24 0.83 -7.60 -10.96
C VAL A 24 1.98 -7.50 -11.96
N ALA A 25 3.22 -7.46 -11.49
CA ALA A 25 4.38 -7.42 -12.37
C ALA A 25 4.45 -8.64 -13.30
N VAL A 26 4.23 -9.85 -12.77
CA VAL A 26 4.16 -11.08 -13.59
C VAL A 26 3.12 -10.93 -14.69
N VAL A 27 1.90 -10.48 -14.35
CA VAL A 27 0.82 -10.31 -15.32
C VAL A 27 1.20 -9.29 -16.39
N MET A 28 1.77 -8.15 -16.01
CA MET A 28 2.19 -7.13 -16.98
C MET A 28 3.31 -7.63 -17.89
N THR A 29 4.29 -8.38 -17.36
CA THR A 29 5.40 -8.91 -18.16
C THR A 29 5.02 -10.08 -19.06
N ASN A 30 4.13 -10.98 -18.62
CA ASN A 30 3.75 -12.18 -19.39
C ASN A 30 2.57 -11.93 -20.35
N ALA A 31 1.65 -11.01 -20.05
CA ALA A 31 0.48 -10.76 -20.89
C ALA A 31 0.74 -9.71 -22.00
N GLY A 32 1.74 -8.85 -21.82
CA GLY A 32 1.95 -7.68 -22.71
C GLY A 32 2.95 -7.88 -23.85
N SER A 33 3.85 -8.86 -23.78
CA SER A 33 5.06 -8.89 -24.63
C SER A 33 5.00 -9.92 -25.76
N GLY A 34 4.17 -10.97 -25.70
CA GLY A 34 4.12 -12.03 -26.72
C GLY A 34 5.41 -12.85 -26.87
N GLU A 35 6.51 -12.40 -26.26
CA GLU A 35 7.81 -13.04 -26.22
C GLU A 35 7.83 -14.05 -25.07
N THR A 36 7.70 -15.32 -25.43
CA THR A 36 7.68 -16.45 -24.49
C THR A 36 9.08 -16.82 -23.95
N ASP A 37 10.12 -16.09 -24.36
CA ASP A 37 11.53 -16.35 -24.02
C ASP A 37 12.04 -15.52 -22.81
N TYR A 38 11.19 -15.30 -21.82
CA TYR A 38 11.65 -14.75 -20.54
C TYR A 38 12.47 -15.79 -19.79
N ARG A 39 13.79 -15.62 -19.81
CA ARG A 39 14.70 -16.34 -18.91
C ARG A 39 14.22 -16.09 -17.48
N PHE A 40 13.94 -17.16 -16.73
CA PHE A 40 13.43 -17.16 -15.34
C PHE A 40 14.03 -16.06 -14.44
N TRP A 41 15.31 -15.76 -14.63
CA TRP A 41 16.03 -14.69 -13.93
C TRP A 41 15.43 -13.28 -14.11
N PHE A 42 15.01 -12.90 -15.32
CA PHE A 42 14.40 -11.59 -15.58
C PHE A 42 13.03 -11.47 -14.92
N LEU A 43 12.24 -12.54 -14.92
CA LEU A 43 10.96 -12.59 -14.22
C LEU A 43 11.15 -12.43 -12.71
N ALA A 44 12.09 -13.19 -12.13
CA ALA A 44 12.40 -13.10 -10.71
C ALA A 44 12.88 -11.70 -10.30
N LEU A 45 13.71 -11.06 -11.12
CA LEU A 45 14.23 -9.72 -10.85
C LEU A 45 13.16 -8.64 -10.99
N SER A 46 12.27 -8.77 -11.98
CA SER A 46 11.09 -7.92 -12.13
C SER A 46 10.14 -8.07 -10.93
N MET A 47 9.83 -9.30 -10.54
CA MET A 47 9.01 -9.59 -9.35
C MET A 47 9.61 -8.99 -8.09
N ALA A 48 10.93 -9.09 -7.91
CA ALA A 48 11.61 -8.50 -6.76
C ALA A 48 11.51 -6.97 -6.77
N ASN A 49 11.78 -6.30 -7.90
CA ASN A 49 11.72 -4.85 -8.00
C ASN A 49 10.30 -4.31 -7.74
N TYR A 50 9.31 -4.82 -8.46
CA TYR A 50 7.92 -4.39 -8.27
C TYR A 50 7.35 -4.82 -6.92
N GLY A 51 7.76 -5.98 -6.42
CA GLY A 51 7.42 -6.42 -5.07
C GLY A 51 7.94 -5.45 -4.01
N VAL A 52 9.17 -4.97 -4.11
CA VAL A 52 9.72 -3.96 -3.19
C VAL A 52 8.92 -2.67 -3.25
N ILE A 53 8.55 -2.21 -4.45
CA ILE A 53 7.67 -1.04 -4.62
C ILE A 53 6.33 -1.26 -3.90
N GLY A 54 5.71 -2.43 -4.07
CA GLY A 54 4.47 -2.80 -3.37
C GLY A 54 4.61 -2.83 -1.85
N ALA A 55 5.76 -3.31 -1.35
CA ALA A 55 6.05 -3.30 0.08
C ALA A 55 6.15 -1.88 0.64
N ILE A 56 6.81 -0.96 -0.09
CA ILE A 56 6.93 0.46 0.30
C ILE A 56 5.56 1.13 0.33
N ILE A 57 4.74 0.91 -0.70
CA ILE A 57 3.36 1.45 -0.75
C ILE A 57 2.55 0.94 0.45
N ALA A 58 2.62 -0.36 0.74
CA ALA A 58 1.91 -0.96 1.87
C ALA A 58 2.41 -0.42 3.23
N LEU A 59 3.72 -0.18 3.38
CA LEU A 59 4.28 0.46 4.57
C LEU A 59 3.74 1.88 4.75
N CYS A 60 3.73 2.70 3.71
CA CYS A 60 3.19 4.06 3.76
C CYS A 60 1.69 4.08 4.09
N ALA A 61 0.90 3.20 3.47
CA ALA A 61 -0.51 3.02 3.78
C ALA A 61 -0.73 2.63 5.25
N MET A 62 0.03 1.64 5.72
CA MET A 62 -0.02 1.14 7.09
C MET A 62 0.33 2.24 8.10
N LEU A 63 1.42 2.98 7.86
CA LEU A 63 1.85 4.08 8.73
C LEU A 63 0.81 5.20 8.75
N GLY A 64 0.27 5.57 7.59
CA GLY A 64 -0.80 6.57 7.50
C GLY A 64 -2.06 6.15 8.26
N GLY A 65 -2.50 4.91 8.09
CA GLY A 65 -3.66 4.36 8.81
C GLY A 65 -3.45 4.30 10.33
N LEU A 66 -2.28 3.82 10.78
CA LEU A 66 -1.91 3.76 12.20
C LEU A 66 -1.80 5.16 12.82
N ALA A 67 -1.17 6.11 12.12
CA ALA A 67 -1.05 7.49 12.58
C ALA A 67 -2.42 8.16 12.71
N ALA A 68 -3.30 8.00 11.71
CA ALA A 68 -4.65 8.54 11.75
C ALA A 68 -5.45 8.00 12.94
N VAL A 69 -5.39 6.69 13.20
CA VAL A 69 -6.05 6.08 14.38
C VAL A 69 -5.41 6.56 15.68
N ALA A 70 -4.08 6.67 15.74
CA ALA A 70 -3.39 7.13 16.93
C ALA A 70 -3.71 8.60 17.28
N ILE A 71 -3.94 9.45 16.28
CA ILE A 71 -4.28 10.86 16.45
C ILE A 71 -5.78 11.02 16.77
N LEU A 72 -6.66 10.38 15.99
CA LEU A 72 -8.11 10.64 16.04
C LEU A 72 -8.89 9.66 16.92
N ASP A 73 -8.31 8.53 17.30
CA ASP A 73 -8.90 7.51 18.18
C ASP A 73 -7.85 6.89 19.13
N ARG A 74 -7.02 7.74 19.76
CA ARG A 74 -5.90 7.34 20.64
C ARG A 74 -6.30 6.35 21.74
N HIS A 75 -7.51 6.53 22.29
CA HIS A 75 -8.05 5.71 23.38
C HIS A 75 -8.91 4.54 22.89
N LEU A 76 -9.05 4.33 21.58
CA LEU A 76 -9.83 3.24 20.99
C LEU A 76 -11.31 3.22 21.41
N ALA A 77 -11.82 4.36 21.89
CA ALA A 77 -13.15 4.55 22.47
C ALA A 77 -14.22 4.81 21.40
N ARG A 78 -13.81 5.16 20.18
CA ARG A 78 -14.76 5.42 19.09
C ARG A 78 -15.41 4.14 18.58
N SER A 79 -16.57 4.31 17.95
CA SER A 79 -17.28 3.20 17.31
C SER A 79 -16.39 2.52 16.27
N ARG A 80 -16.61 1.23 16.09
CA ARG A 80 -15.89 0.40 15.12
C ARG A 80 -15.93 0.97 13.70
N ARG A 81 -17.09 1.49 13.28
CA ARG A 81 -17.27 2.10 11.96
C ARG A 81 -16.37 3.33 11.78
N LEU A 82 -16.32 4.20 12.78
CA LEU A 82 -15.53 5.43 12.73
C LEU A 82 -14.03 5.15 12.71
N ARG A 83 -13.57 4.17 13.48
CA ARG A 83 -12.18 3.72 13.49
C ARG A 83 -11.73 3.13 12.16
N THR A 84 -12.60 2.32 11.55
CA THR A 84 -12.37 1.72 10.22
C THR A 84 -12.24 2.82 9.16
N PHE A 85 -13.12 3.82 9.21
CA PHE A 85 -13.07 4.96 8.31
C PHE A 85 -11.78 5.78 8.48
N ILE A 86 -11.40 6.08 9.72
CA ILE A 86 -10.16 6.82 10.03
C ILE A 86 -8.93 6.09 9.50
N ALA A 87 -8.84 4.77 9.72
CA ALA A 87 -7.72 3.97 9.24
C ALA A 87 -7.66 3.91 7.71
N ALA A 88 -8.81 3.75 7.05
CA ALA A 88 -8.92 3.74 5.59
C ALA A 88 -8.48 5.09 4.99
N LEU A 89 -8.94 6.20 5.57
CA LEU A 89 -8.55 7.56 5.15
C LEU A 89 -7.06 7.81 5.37
N GLY A 90 -6.53 7.41 6.53
CA GLY A 90 -5.10 7.51 6.82
C GLY A 90 -4.25 6.70 5.83
N ALA A 91 -4.71 5.52 5.41
CA ALA A 91 -4.03 4.72 4.40
C ALA A 91 -3.98 5.40 3.03
N VAL A 92 -5.09 6.00 2.58
CA VAL A 92 -5.12 6.79 1.33
C VAL A 92 -4.12 7.94 1.42
N VAL A 93 -4.17 8.72 2.49
CA VAL A 93 -3.28 9.88 2.68
C VAL A 93 -1.81 9.44 2.70
N GLY A 94 -1.48 8.33 3.36
CA GLY A 94 -0.12 7.80 3.39
C GLY A 94 0.42 7.46 2.00
N VAL A 95 -0.39 6.82 1.15
CA VAL A 95 0.02 6.49 -0.23
C VAL A 95 0.09 7.73 -1.12
N LEU A 96 -0.85 8.66 -0.97
CA LEU A 96 -0.83 9.91 -1.72
C LEU A 96 0.41 10.74 -1.38
N LEU A 97 0.81 10.83 -0.11
CA LEU A 97 2.03 11.53 0.30
C LEU A 97 3.29 10.92 -0.33
N LEU A 98 3.38 9.58 -0.36
CA LEU A 98 4.46 8.90 -1.06
C LEU A 98 4.46 9.28 -2.54
N SER A 99 3.31 9.21 -3.19
CA SER A 99 3.16 9.47 -4.62
C SER A 99 3.51 10.91 -4.99
N VAL A 100 3.04 11.87 -4.19
CA VAL A 100 3.40 13.29 -4.32
C VAL A 100 4.91 13.48 -4.19
N GLY A 101 5.53 12.87 -3.16
CA GLY A 101 6.97 12.97 -2.95
C GLY A 101 7.78 12.42 -4.13
N VAL A 102 7.41 11.26 -4.65
CA VAL A 102 8.06 10.65 -5.81
C VAL A 102 7.81 11.48 -7.08
N SER A 103 6.59 11.97 -7.31
CA SER A 103 6.28 12.81 -8.47
C SER A 103 7.04 14.14 -8.46
N ILE A 104 7.26 14.75 -7.28
CA ILE A 104 8.12 15.93 -7.16
C ILE A 104 9.54 15.58 -7.56
N ALA A 105 10.10 14.46 -7.05
CA ALA A 105 11.44 14.02 -7.40
C ALA A 105 11.59 13.74 -8.90
N LEU A 106 10.60 13.10 -9.54
CA LEU A 106 10.60 12.84 -10.98
C LEU A 106 10.52 14.13 -11.81
N THR A 107 9.71 15.10 -11.37
CA THR A 107 9.63 16.41 -12.02
C THR A 107 10.96 17.15 -11.96
N LEU A 108 11.68 17.05 -10.84
CA LEU A 108 13.02 17.66 -10.69
C LEU A 108 14.10 16.98 -11.54
N LEU A 109 13.83 15.76 -12.03
CA LEU A 109 14.70 15.00 -12.94
C LEU A 109 14.27 15.12 -14.41
N ASP A 110 13.43 16.11 -14.73
CA ASP A 110 12.85 16.35 -16.07
C ASP A 110 12.02 15.18 -16.62
N ASP A 111 11.47 14.34 -15.74
CA ASP A 111 10.64 13.18 -16.12
C ASP A 111 9.15 13.38 -15.82
N ALA A 112 8.57 14.42 -16.41
CA ALA A 112 7.19 14.84 -16.15
C ALA A 112 6.13 13.80 -16.56
N ALA A 113 6.41 12.97 -17.56
CA ALA A 113 5.50 11.91 -18.01
C ALA A 113 5.35 10.83 -16.93
N TYR A 114 6.46 10.36 -16.36
CA TYR A 114 6.43 9.39 -15.26
C TYR A 114 5.92 10.01 -13.96
N ALA A 115 6.10 11.31 -13.73
CA ALA A 115 5.51 12.01 -12.60
C ALA A 115 3.97 11.95 -12.62
N GLY A 116 3.35 12.16 -13.79
CA GLY A 116 1.90 12.04 -13.97
C GLY A 116 1.38 10.61 -13.79
N ILE A 117 2.09 9.63 -14.35
CA ILE A 117 1.78 8.19 -14.17
C ILE A 117 1.85 7.80 -12.69
N THR A 118 2.87 8.27 -11.97
CA THR A 118 3.07 8.01 -10.54
C THR A 118 1.90 8.54 -9.70
N MET A 119 1.41 9.75 -9.99
CA MET A 119 0.22 10.30 -9.32
C MET A 119 -1.02 9.43 -9.55
N ALA A 120 -1.26 9.00 -10.79
CA ALA A 120 -2.41 8.17 -11.15
C ALA A 120 -2.37 6.81 -10.42
N PHE A 121 -1.22 6.14 -10.44
CA PHE A 121 -1.03 4.90 -9.68
C PHE A 121 -1.16 5.12 -8.18
N GLY A 122 -0.64 6.23 -7.66
CA GLY A 122 -0.80 6.63 -6.27
C GLY A 122 -2.25 6.70 -5.82
N LEU A 123 -3.12 7.27 -6.65
CA LEU A 123 -4.55 7.36 -6.38
C LEU A 123 -5.22 5.97 -6.39
N VAL A 124 -4.93 5.15 -7.40
CA VAL A 124 -5.47 3.78 -7.52
C VAL A 124 -5.03 2.91 -6.35
N PHE A 125 -3.73 2.89 -6.03
CA PHE A 125 -3.18 2.11 -4.92
C PHE A 125 -3.60 2.67 -3.56
N GLY A 126 -3.80 3.98 -3.43
CA GLY A 126 -4.36 4.59 -2.24
C GLY A 126 -5.76 4.08 -1.96
N LEU A 127 -6.63 4.05 -2.97
CA LEU A 127 -7.98 3.48 -2.87
C LEU A 127 -7.96 1.98 -2.53
N ALA A 128 -7.12 1.19 -3.20
CA ALA A 128 -6.96 -0.23 -2.89
C ALA A 128 -6.49 -0.44 -1.44
N SER A 129 -5.52 0.36 -0.99
CA SER A 129 -5.00 0.32 0.38
C SER A 129 -6.06 0.72 1.42
N SER A 130 -6.99 1.62 1.07
CA SER A 130 -8.11 2.00 1.94
C SER A 130 -9.03 0.82 2.26
N ILE A 131 -9.31 -0.02 1.25
CA ILE A 131 -10.15 -1.21 1.38
C ILE A 131 -9.41 -2.23 2.25
N ALA A 132 -8.12 -2.47 1.97
CA ALA A 132 -7.30 -3.38 2.76
C ALA A 132 -7.23 -2.94 4.24
N ALA A 133 -6.97 -1.66 4.50
CA ALA A 133 -6.96 -1.10 5.83
C ALA A 133 -8.30 -1.26 6.54
N ALA A 134 -9.42 -1.00 5.85
CA ALA A 134 -10.76 -1.19 6.39
C ALA A 134 -11.01 -2.65 6.80
N VAL A 135 -10.73 -3.61 5.91
CA VAL A 135 -10.90 -5.05 6.16
C VAL A 135 -10.02 -5.50 7.33
N MET A 136 -8.76 -5.06 7.37
CA MET A 136 -7.82 -5.41 8.43
C MET A 136 -8.26 -4.90 9.81
N VAL A 137 -8.71 -3.63 9.90
CA VAL A 137 -9.22 -3.07 11.15
C VAL A 137 -10.50 -3.79 11.58
N LEU A 138 -11.41 -4.07 10.64
CA LEU A 138 -12.60 -4.84 10.92
C LEU A 138 -12.22 -6.22 11.49
N TRP A 139 -11.30 -6.95 10.87
CA TRP A 139 -10.88 -8.27 11.33
C TRP A 139 -10.21 -8.23 12.72
N ALA A 140 -9.32 -7.27 12.95
CA ALA A 140 -8.68 -7.07 14.25
C ALA A 140 -9.71 -6.78 15.35
N ASP A 141 -10.76 -6.02 15.02
CA ASP A 141 -11.85 -5.74 15.95
C ASP A 141 -12.67 -6.98 16.30
N TRP A 142 -12.96 -7.89 15.35
CA TRP A 142 -13.65 -9.16 15.66
C TRP A 142 -12.83 -10.04 16.59
N ARG A 143 -11.53 -10.16 16.35
CA ARG A 143 -10.65 -11.09 17.07
C ARG A 143 -10.30 -10.63 18.49
N SER A 144 -10.59 -9.38 18.84
CA SER A 144 -10.34 -8.82 20.17
C SER A 144 -11.56 -8.85 21.09
N ARG A 145 -12.67 -9.41 20.63
CA ARG A 145 -13.83 -9.78 21.45
C ARG A 145 -13.62 -11.17 22.00
#